data_AF-A0A5B7B334-F1
#
_entry.id   AF-A0A5B7B334-F1
#
_cell.length_a   1.000
_cell.length_b   1.000
_cell.length_c   1.000
_cell.angle_alpha   90.00
_cell.angle_beta   90.00
_cell.angle_gamma   90.00
#
_symmetry.space_group_name_H-M   'P 1'
#
loop_
_entity.id
_entity.type
_entity.pdbx_description
1 polymer ?
#
loop_
_entity_poly.entity_id
_entity_poly.type
_entity_poly.pdbx_seq_one_letter_code
_entity_poly.pdbx_strand_id
1 'polypeptide(L)'
;LGAADDVLDPVLDVAGDELQTSVGYYVMSVFWGAGGGGLILVQNYNGSICPLDVGQSSSDMNNGLPVKILPLKNDDVVRVNTDLYKIEFSSTPTICIQSTVWDVANYDASVGPIVTTNGVGGTAVRRFRIERHTGFPTLPVYKFVYCVAKMVCQDVGLFGENGVRRLA
;
A
#
# COMPACT_ATOMS: atom_id res chain seq x y z
N LEU A 1 28.39 10.69 -25.01
CA LEU A 1 27.27 11.33 -24.28
C LEU A 1 26.42 10.19 -23.76
N GLY A 2 26.67 9.74 -22.52
CA GLY A 2 25.90 8.65 -21.93
C GLY A 2 24.46 9.11 -21.74
N ALA A 3 23.51 8.27 -22.13
CA ALA A 3 22.13 8.45 -21.72
C ALA A 3 22.15 8.53 -20.19
N ALA A 4 21.68 9.63 -19.62
CA ALA A 4 21.25 9.60 -18.23
C ALA A 4 20.25 8.45 -18.16
N ASP A 5 20.55 7.45 -17.33
CA ASP A 5 19.54 6.45 -16.97
C ASP A 5 18.32 7.28 -16.53
N ASP A 6 17.17 7.03 -17.14
CA ASP A 6 15.93 7.79 -16.86
C ASP A 6 15.45 7.37 -15.47
N VAL A 7 16.08 7.95 -14.45
CA VAL A 7 15.82 7.64 -13.05
C VAL A 7 14.48 8.27 -12.70
N LEU A 8 13.50 7.42 -12.41
CA LEU A 8 12.16 7.85 -12.01
C LEU A 8 12.20 8.71 -10.74
N ASP A 9 11.24 9.64 -10.64
CA ASP A 9 11.15 10.54 -9.50
C ASP A 9 10.95 9.78 -8.18
N PRO A 10 11.52 10.26 -7.06
CA PRO A 10 11.27 9.71 -5.75
C PRO A 10 9.81 9.91 -5.32
N VAL A 11 9.29 9.00 -4.50
CA VAL A 11 8.09 9.26 -3.70
C VAL A 11 8.52 10.16 -2.53
N LEU A 12 7.79 11.24 -2.32
CA LEU A 12 8.05 12.21 -1.25
C LEU A 12 7.08 12.02 -0.09
N ASP A 13 7.56 12.26 1.13
CA ASP A 13 6.71 12.32 2.31
C ASP A 13 6.05 13.72 2.47
N VAL A 14 5.36 13.93 3.59
CA VAL A 14 4.66 15.19 3.89
C VAL A 14 5.61 16.35 4.20
N ALA A 15 6.87 16.09 4.55
CA ALA A 15 7.91 17.10 4.74
C ALA A 15 8.60 17.46 3.41
N GLY A 16 8.37 16.67 2.36
CA GLY A 16 9.01 16.82 1.05
C GLY A 16 10.31 16.03 0.93
N ASP A 17 10.61 15.16 1.90
CA ASP A 17 11.79 14.30 1.89
C ASP A 17 11.51 13.00 1.12
N GLU A 18 12.54 12.42 0.51
CA GLU A 18 12.43 11.18 -0.25
C GLU A 18 12.17 9.98 0.67
N LEU A 19 11.20 9.13 0.31
CA LEU A 19 10.97 7.88 1.03
C LEU A 19 12.17 6.95 0.89
N GLN A 20 12.74 6.57 2.04
CA GLN A 20 13.86 5.65 2.14
C GLN A 20 13.35 4.20 2.21
N THR A 21 14.01 3.31 1.48
CA THR A 21 13.68 1.89 1.46
C THR A 21 13.76 1.28 2.87
N SER A 22 12.79 0.42 3.22
CA SER A 22 12.70 -0.28 4.53
C SER A 22 12.54 0.60 5.78
N VAL A 23 12.37 1.92 5.61
CA VAL A 23 11.96 2.83 6.71
C VAL A 23 10.44 2.81 6.86
N GLY A 24 9.96 2.94 8.10
CA GLY A 24 8.54 2.88 8.42
C GLY A 24 7.84 4.23 8.23
N TYR A 25 6.81 4.27 7.40
CA TYR A 25 6.01 5.48 7.14
C TYR A 25 4.53 5.24 7.45
N TYR A 26 3.86 6.23 8.02
CA TYR A 26 2.40 6.21 8.13
C TYR A 26 1.77 6.64 6.81
N VAL A 27 0.86 5.82 6.29
CA VAL A 27 0.06 6.17 5.11
C VAL A 27 -1.25 6.76 5.60
N MET A 28 -1.47 8.04 5.30
CA MET A 28 -2.63 8.80 5.74
C MET A 28 -3.54 9.18 4.57
N SER A 29 -4.85 9.26 4.83
CA SER A 29 -5.79 9.87 3.90
C SER A 29 -5.45 11.35 3.69
N VAL A 30 -5.57 11.84 2.46
CA VAL A 30 -5.35 13.25 2.12
C VAL A 30 -6.49 14.15 2.62
N PHE A 31 -7.69 13.59 2.78
CA PHE A 31 -8.87 14.33 3.22
C PHE A 31 -9.03 14.31 4.74
N TRP A 32 -8.42 15.30 5.41
CA TRP A 32 -8.58 15.56 6.84
C TRP A 32 -10.04 15.93 7.16
N GLY A 33 -10.58 15.45 8.29
CA GLY A 33 -11.95 15.74 8.74
C GLY A 33 -13.06 14.98 7.99
N ALA A 34 -12.73 14.19 6.96
CA ALA A 34 -13.70 13.40 6.20
C ALA A 34 -13.77 11.92 6.65
N GLY A 35 -13.25 11.61 7.83
CA GLY A 35 -13.33 10.26 8.43
C GLY A 35 -12.39 9.22 7.82
N GLY A 36 -11.27 9.63 7.21
CA GLY A 36 -10.22 8.72 6.73
C GLY A 36 -8.95 8.89 7.56
N GLY A 37 -8.56 7.85 8.29
CA GLY A 37 -7.30 7.77 9.03
C GLY A 37 -6.20 7.02 8.28
N GLY A 38 -5.24 6.54 9.05
CA GLY A 38 -4.16 5.72 8.54
C GLY A 38 -4.52 4.24 8.37
N LEU A 39 -3.57 3.49 7.83
CA LEU A 39 -3.75 2.07 7.55
C LEU A 39 -3.64 1.21 8.81
N ILE A 40 -4.54 0.24 8.93
CA ILE A 40 -4.65 -0.67 10.07
C ILE A 40 -4.77 -2.11 9.60
N LEU A 41 -4.65 -3.06 10.52
CA LEU A 41 -4.98 -4.46 10.28
C LEU A 41 -6.40 -4.75 10.78
N VAL A 42 -7.20 -5.43 9.96
CA VAL A 42 -8.58 -5.80 10.28
C VAL A 42 -8.82 -7.30 10.06
N GLN A 43 -9.85 -7.86 10.69
CA GLN A 43 -10.26 -9.24 10.43
C GLN A 43 -10.57 -9.40 8.94
N ASN A 44 -10.13 -10.52 8.37
CA ASN A 44 -10.32 -10.71 6.94
C ASN A 44 -11.78 -10.80 6.54
N TYR A 45 -12.05 -10.56 5.26
CA TYR A 45 -13.40 -10.50 4.73
C TYR A 45 -14.25 -11.74 5.03
N ASN A 46 -13.65 -12.94 4.96
CA ASN A 46 -14.35 -14.20 5.25
C ASN A 46 -14.57 -14.45 6.76
N GLY A 47 -14.16 -13.54 7.64
CA GLY A 47 -14.30 -13.67 9.09
C GLY A 47 -13.27 -14.60 9.75
N SER A 48 -12.28 -15.10 9.00
CA SER A 48 -11.15 -15.81 9.61
C SER A 48 -10.25 -14.81 10.35
N ILE A 49 -9.65 -15.28 11.45
CA ILE A 49 -8.78 -14.48 12.30
C ILE A 49 -7.45 -14.17 11.58
N CYS A 50 -6.97 -15.08 10.74
CA CYS A 50 -5.73 -14.94 9.99
C CYS A 50 -5.88 -15.47 8.54
N PRO A 51 -5.18 -14.90 7.55
CA PRO A 51 -4.42 -13.64 7.63
C PRO A 51 -5.34 -12.45 7.89
N LEU A 52 -4.78 -11.32 8.33
CA LEU A 52 -5.53 -10.06 8.51
C LEU A 52 -5.58 -9.28 7.18
N ASP A 53 -6.66 -8.56 6.94
CA ASP A 53 -6.77 -7.65 5.80
C ASP A 53 -6.18 -6.28 6.12
N VAL A 54 -5.78 -5.56 5.07
CA VAL A 54 -5.34 -4.18 5.19
C VAL A 54 -6.56 -3.27 5.15
N GLY A 55 -6.77 -2.51 6.21
CA GLY A 55 -7.88 -1.58 6.32
C GLY A 55 -7.47 -0.13 6.49
N GLN A 56 -8.45 0.77 6.43
CA GLN A 56 -8.28 2.18 6.78
C GLN A 56 -9.11 2.51 8.02
N SER A 57 -8.48 3.17 9.00
CA SER A 57 -9.19 3.71 10.15
C SER A 57 -10.26 4.72 9.72
N SER A 58 -11.42 4.71 10.39
CA SER A 58 -12.48 5.70 10.20
C SER A 58 -12.25 7.03 10.93
N SER A 59 -11.16 7.14 11.70
CA SER A 59 -10.78 8.35 12.43
C SER A 59 -9.45 8.88 11.90
N ASP A 60 -9.43 10.14 11.48
CA ASP A 60 -8.24 10.88 11.03
C ASP A 60 -7.23 11.14 12.15
N MET A 61 -7.66 11.04 13.41
CA MET A 61 -6.79 11.08 14.59
C MET A 61 -5.98 9.79 14.80
N ASN A 62 -6.33 8.71 14.10
CA ASN A 62 -5.61 7.44 14.19
C ASN A 62 -4.68 7.28 12.99
N ASN A 63 -3.38 7.45 13.24
CA ASN A 63 -2.34 7.29 12.22
C ASN A 63 -2.18 5.85 11.72
N GLY A 64 -2.78 4.88 12.42
CA GLY A 64 -2.66 3.47 12.09
C GLY A 64 -1.27 2.93 12.38
N LEU A 65 -0.82 2.03 11.51
CA LEU A 65 0.43 1.28 11.65
C LEU A 65 1.39 1.70 10.52
N PRO A 66 2.68 1.89 10.82
CA PRO A 66 3.65 2.31 9.81
C PRO A 66 3.99 1.14 8.87
N VAL A 67 4.10 1.42 7.58
CA VAL A 67 4.50 0.45 6.55
C VAL A 67 5.93 0.68 6.09
N LYS A 68 6.64 -0.41 5.81
CA LYS A 68 7.92 -0.41 5.10
C LYS A 68 7.66 -0.72 3.65
N ILE A 69 8.30 0.03 2.77
CA ILE A 69 8.22 -0.16 1.32
C ILE A 69 9.60 -0.57 0.81
N LEU A 70 9.64 -1.65 0.05
CA LEU A 70 10.86 -2.23 -0.52
C LEU A 70 10.70 -2.36 -2.03
N PRO A 71 11.48 -1.63 -2.83
CA PRO A 71 11.52 -1.78 -4.28
C PRO A 71 11.97 -3.19 -4.72
N LEU A 72 11.53 -3.62 -5.91
CA LEU A 72 11.90 -4.92 -6.50
C LEU A 72 13.32 -4.93 -7.04
N LYS A 73 13.76 -3.80 -7.59
CA LYS A 73 15.17 -3.55 -7.90
C LYS A 73 15.76 -2.80 -6.71
N ASN A 74 16.88 -3.27 -6.18
CA ASN A 74 17.54 -2.62 -5.05
C ASN A 74 17.80 -1.13 -5.36
N ASP A 75 17.23 -0.28 -4.55
CA ASP A 75 17.40 1.18 -4.55
C ASP A 75 17.25 1.62 -3.09
N ASP A 76 18.00 2.64 -2.69
CA ASP A 76 17.92 3.21 -1.35
C ASP A 76 16.67 4.09 -1.21
N VAL A 77 16.11 4.53 -2.34
CA VAL A 77 14.93 5.40 -2.42
C VAL A 77 13.76 4.70 -3.10
N VAL A 78 12.56 4.91 -2.57
CA VAL A 78 11.32 4.45 -3.19
C VAL A 78 10.91 5.44 -4.29
N ARG A 79 10.75 4.96 -5.53
CA ARG A 79 10.44 5.81 -6.69
C ARG A 79 9.05 5.53 -7.25
N VAL A 80 8.42 6.56 -7.80
CA VAL A 80 7.11 6.41 -8.46
C VAL A 80 7.22 5.43 -9.63
N ASN A 81 6.14 4.70 -9.92
CA ASN A 81 6.03 3.73 -11.02
C ASN A 81 7.03 2.56 -10.98
N THR A 82 7.80 2.41 -9.89
CA THR A 82 8.68 1.25 -9.69
C THR A 82 7.91 0.07 -9.11
N ASP A 83 8.29 -1.13 -9.54
CA ASP A 83 7.75 -2.37 -9.00
C ASP A 83 8.25 -2.57 -7.57
N LEU A 84 7.34 -2.88 -6.65
CA LEU A 84 7.66 -3.12 -5.25
C LEU A 84 7.76 -4.61 -4.96
N TYR A 85 8.83 -5.02 -4.27
CA TYR A 85 8.98 -6.36 -3.73
C TYR A 85 8.14 -6.55 -2.46
N LYS A 86 8.10 -5.56 -1.56
CA LYS A 86 7.28 -5.66 -0.34
C LYS A 86 6.66 -4.33 0.03
N ILE A 87 5.44 -4.43 0.52
CA ILE A 87 4.82 -3.46 1.43
C ILE A 87 4.44 -4.27 2.65
N GLU A 88 4.92 -3.91 3.83
CA GLU A 88 4.64 -4.65 5.06
C GLU A 88 4.52 -3.73 6.26
N PHE A 89 3.68 -4.07 7.23
CA PHE A 89 3.63 -3.30 8.48
C PHE A 89 4.90 -3.54 9.33
N SER A 90 5.48 -2.46 9.87
CA SER A 90 6.71 -2.50 10.67
C SER A 90 6.46 -3.23 11.99
N SER A 91 7.09 -4.40 12.22
CA SER A 91 7.08 -5.19 13.48
C SER A 91 5.95 -4.86 14.47
N THR A 92 4.71 -5.06 14.02
CA THR A 92 3.53 -4.85 14.85
C THR A 92 3.19 -6.17 15.55
N PRO A 93 3.04 -6.19 16.89
CA PRO A 93 2.53 -7.39 17.55
C PRO A 93 1.11 -7.65 17.07
N THR A 94 0.90 -8.77 16.39
CA THR A 94 -0.42 -9.24 15.95
C THR A 94 -0.69 -10.63 16.52
N ILE A 95 -1.96 -11.00 16.61
CA ILE A 95 -2.37 -12.36 17.00
C ILE A 95 -2.01 -13.41 15.93
N CYS A 96 -1.73 -12.97 14.70
CA CYS A 96 -1.30 -13.84 13.62
C CYS A 96 0.23 -13.93 13.62
N ILE A 97 0.76 -15.12 13.87
CA ILE A 97 2.20 -15.42 13.77
C ILE A 97 2.56 -15.67 12.29
N GLN A 98 2.32 -14.64 11.47
CA GLN A 98 2.43 -14.66 10.01
C GLN A 98 3.06 -13.35 9.54
N SER A 99 3.51 -13.31 8.28
CA SER A 99 4.05 -12.09 7.70
C SER A 99 2.96 -11.02 7.52
N THR A 100 3.32 -9.75 7.67
CA THR A 100 2.47 -8.60 7.35
C THR A 100 2.70 -8.09 5.92
N VAL A 101 3.48 -8.81 5.10
CA VAL A 101 3.66 -8.49 3.68
C VAL A 101 2.31 -8.55 2.98
N TRP A 102 2.00 -7.48 2.25
CA TRP A 102 0.76 -7.35 1.51
C TRP A 102 0.71 -8.34 0.34
N ASP A 103 -0.48 -8.88 0.12
CA ASP A 103 -0.86 -9.66 -1.06
C ASP A 103 -2.30 -9.28 -1.46
N VAL A 104 -2.80 -9.85 -2.55
CA VAL A 104 -4.16 -9.66 -3.02
C VAL A 104 -4.92 -11.00 -2.96
N ALA A 105 -5.92 -11.06 -2.10
CA ALA A 105 -6.82 -12.19 -1.97
C ALA A 105 -8.07 -12.01 -2.84
N ASN A 106 -8.57 -13.11 -3.40
CA ASN A 106 -9.87 -13.15 -4.09
C ASN A 106 -10.81 -13.99 -3.23
N TYR A 107 -11.59 -13.34 -2.38
CA TYR A 107 -12.51 -14.02 -1.45
C TYR A 107 -13.81 -14.46 -2.13
N ASP A 108 -14.46 -13.53 -2.83
CA ASP A 108 -15.70 -13.77 -3.59
C ASP A 108 -15.72 -12.86 -4.83
N ALA A 109 -16.31 -13.34 -5.93
CA ALA A 109 -16.51 -12.60 -7.16
C ALA A 109 -17.40 -11.36 -6.98
N SER A 110 -18.23 -11.32 -5.93
CA SER A 110 -19.12 -10.19 -5.63
C SER A 110 -18.42 -8.95 -5.08
N VAL A 111 -17.23 -9.12 -4.49
CA VAL A 111 -16.48 -8.04 -3.80
C VAL A 111 -15.24 -7.61 -4.59
N GLY A 112 -14.72 -8.51 -5.42
CA GLY A 112 -13.46 -8.31 -6.11
C GLY A 112 -12.24 -8.58 -5.20
N PRO A 113 -11.04 -8.27 -5.69
CA PRO A 113 -9.80 -8.50 -4.96
C PRO A 113 -9.71 -7.59 -3.72
N ILE A 114 -9.17 -8.11 -2.62
CA ILE A 114 -8.90 -7.38 -1.38
C ILE A 114 -7.42 -7.47 -1.04
N VAL A 115 -6.84 -6.38 -0.58
CA VAL A 115 -5.46 -6.37 -0.06
C VAL A 115 -5.44 -7.04 1.32
N THR A 116 -4.71 -8.14 1.41
CA THR A 116 -4.54 -8.94 2.62
C THR A 116 -3.07 -9.05 3.02
N THR A 117 -2.79 -9.74 4.11
CA THR A 117 -1.42 -10.00 4.59
C THR A 117 -0.99 -11.45 4.37
N ASN A 118 0.18 -11.84 4.91
CA ASN A 118 0.81 -13.14 4.73
C ASN A 118 1.26 -13.43 3.28
N GLY A 119 1.58 -12.38 2.53
CA GLY A 119 2.17 -12.49 1.20
C GLY A 119 3.63 -12.92 1.21
N VAL A 120 4.11 -13.36 0.04
CA VAL A 120 5.53 -13.73 -0.19
C VAL A 120 6.36 -12.60 -0.82
N GLY A 121 5.70 -11.49 -1.17
CA GLY A 121 6.28 -10.36 -1.89
C GLY A 121 5.94 -10.34 -3.38
N GLY A 122 6.15 -9.18 -4.00
CA GLY A 122 5.93 -8.91 -5.41
C GLY A 122 6.93 -9.63 -6.33
N THR A 123 6.50 -9.85 -7.57
CA THR A 123 7.25 -10.51 -8.64
C THR A 123 7.09 -9.75 -9.94
N ALA A 124 7.82 -10.15 -10.98
CA ALA A 124 7.61 -9.65 -12.34
C ALA A 124 6.22 -9.98 -12.93
N VAL A 125 5.35 -10.72 -12.22
CA VAL A 125 3.99 -11.03 -12.66
C VAL A 125 2.95 -10.37 -11.76
N ARG A 126 3.19 -10.21 -10.46
CA ARG A 126 2.23 -9.66 -9.50
C ARG A 126 2.95 -8.73 -8.56
N ARG A 127 2.65 -7.43 -8.60
CA ARG A 127 3.33 -6.45 -7.74
C ARG A 127 2.48 -5.22 -7.50
N PHE A 128 2.81 -4.51 -6.43
CA PHE A 128 2.32 -3.17 -6.20
C PHE A 128 3.26 -2.13 -6.81
N ARG A 129 2.73 -0.94 -7.07
CA ARG A 129 3.49 0.29 -7.32
C ARG A 129 2.87 1.45 -6.57
N ILE A 130 3.64 2.53 -6.45
CA ILE A 130 3.15 3.82 -6.01
C ILE A 130 3.15 4.75 -7.22
N GLU A 131 2.01 5.36 -7.51
CA GLU A 131 1.87 6.32 -8.60
C GLU A 131 1.47 7.69 -8.06
N ARG A 132 1.83 8.76 -8.77
CA ARG A 132 1.38 10.10 -8.42
C ARG A 132 -0.12 10.24 -8.70
N HIS A 133 -0.85 10.80 -7.76
CA HIS A 133 -2.27 11.08 -7.93
C HIS A 133 -2.45 12.38 -8.74
N THR A 134 -3.19 12.31 -9.84
CA THR A 134 -3.34 13.44 -10.77
C THR A 134 -4.31 14.53 -10.30
N GLY A 135 -5.16 14.22 -9.31
CA GLY A 135 -6.14 15.17 -8.76
C GLY A 135 -5.55 16.30 -7.91
N PHE A 136 -4.26 16.24 -7.55
CA PHE A 136 -3.59 17.23 -6.70
C PHE A 136 -2.25 17.66 -7.32
N PRO A 137 -2.25 18.45 -8.40
CA PRO A 137 -1.03 18.72 -9.18
C PRO A 137 0.08 19.42 -8.38
N THR A 138 -0.30 20.22 -7.38
CA THR A 138 0.61 21.01 -6.54
C THR A 138 1.04 20.31 -5.26
N LEU A 139 0.49 19.14 -4.93
CA LEU A 139 0.82 18.39 -3.71
C LEU A 139 1.41 17.02 -4.06
N PRO A 140 2.41 16.54 -3.30
CA PRO A 140 2.92 15.18 -3.44
C PRO A 140 1.91 14.18 -2.88
N VAL A 141 0.86 13.90 -3.65
CA VAL A 141 -0.16 12.89 -3.31
C VAL A 141 0.05 11.67 -4.20
N TYR A 142 -0.10 10.49 -3.61
CA TYR A 142 0.14 9.22 -4.28
C TYR A 142 -1.03 8.27 -4.10
N LYS A 143 -1.09 7.26 -4.95
CA LYS A 143 -1.98 6.11 -4.85
C LYS A 143 -1.18 4.82 -4.97
N PHE A 144 -1.65 3.76 -4.32
CA PHE A 144 -1.17 2.42 -4.61
C PHE A 144 -1.91 1.86 -5.82
N VAL A 145 -1.20 1.10 -6.64
CA VAL A 145 -1.78 0.33 -7.73
C VAL A 145 -1.26 -1.11 -7.67
N TYR A 146 -2.05 -2.05 -8.17
CA TYR A 146 -1.66 -3.45 -8.30
C TYR A 146 -1.60 -3.86 -9.78
N CYS A 147 -0.46 -4.44 -10.18
CA CYS A 147 -0.16 -4.78 -11.56
C CYS A 147 -0.08 -6.30 -11.72
N VAL A 148 -0.78 -6.83 -12.74
CA VAL A 148 -0.72 -8.25 -13.14
C VAL A 148 -0.14 -8.37 -14.54
N ALA A 149 1.02 -9.02 -14.65
CA ALA A 149 1.78 -9.26 -15.87
C ALA A 149 2.00 -7.94 -16.67
N LYS A 150 1.46 -7.88 -17.89
CA LYS A 150 1.50 -6.71 -18.78
C LYS A 150 0.14 -6.00 -18.88
N MET A 151 -0.81 -6.33 -18.00
CA MET A 151 -2.10 -5.66 -17.96
C MET A 151 -1.95 -4.26 -17.38
N VAL A 152 -2.94 -3.42 -17.63
CA VAL A 152 -3.05 -2.10 -16.99
C VAL A 152 -3.17 -2.31 -15.48
N CYS A 153 -2.32 -1.63 -14.72
CA CYS A 153 -2.37 -1.67 -13.25
C CYS A 153 -3.71 -1.10 -12.77
N GLN A 154 -4.28 -1.72 -11.75
CA GLN A 154 -5.54 -1.30 -11.16
C GLN A 154 -5.28 -0.47 -9.90
N ASP A 155 -6.09 0.56 -9.69
CA ASP A 155 -6.01 1.39 -8.49
C ASP A 155 -6.43 0.59 -7.26
N VAL A 156 -5.66 0.69 -6.18
CA VAL A 156 -6.04 0.15 -4.87
C VAL A 156 -6.89 1.19 -4.17
N GLY A 157 -8.19 0.93 -4.10
CA GLY A 157 -9.21 1.77 -3.51
C GLY A 157 -9.62 1.31 -2.11
N LEU A 158 -10.87 1.62 -1.75
CA LEU A 158 -11.47 1.22 -0.48
C LEU A 158 -12.80 0.50 -0.73
N PHE A 159 -12.95 -0.67 -0.11
CA PHE A 159 -14.19 -1.41 -0.03
C PHE A 159 -14.72 -1.36 1.41
N GLY A 160 -15.91 -0.78 1.59
CA GLY A 160 -16.54 -0.61 2.89
C GLY A 160 -17.72 -1.57 3.09
N GLU A 161 -17.67 -2.41 4.13
CA GLU A 161 -18.78 -3.27 4.51
C GLU A 161 -18.86 -3.41 6.04
N ASN A 162 -20.07 -3.34 6.60
CA ASN A 162 -20.31 -3.51 8.04
C ASN A 162 -19.45 -2.58 8.92
N GLY A 163 -19.17 -1.36 8.44
CA GLY A 163 -18.33 -0.37 9.13
C GLY A 163 -16.82 -0.61 9.04
N VAL A 164 -16.38 -1.67 8.35
CA VAL A 164 -14.97 -1.97 8.10
C VAL A 164 -14.59 -1.51 6.70
N ARG A 165 -13.53 -0.71 6.58
CA ARG A 165 -12.98 -0.23 5.29
C ARG A 165 -11.71 -1.01 4.98
N ARG A 166 -11.72 -1.80 3.91
CA ARG A 166 -10.59 -2.60 3.42
C ARG A 166 -9.98 -1.96 2.19
N LEU A 167 -8.69 -2.14 1.97
CA LEU A 167 -8.08 -1.85 0.68
C LEU A 167 -8.49 -2.94 -0.31
N ALA A 168 -8.87 -2.54 -1.53
CA ALA A 168 -9.37 -3.42 -2.58
C ALA A 168 -8.94 -2.93 -3.96
#